data_AF-C7LTZ2-F1
#
_entry.id   AF-C7LTZ2-F1
#
_cell.length_a   1.000
_cell.length_b   1.000
_cell.length_c   1.000
_cell.angle_alpha   90.00
_cell.angle_beta   90.00
_cell.angle_gamma   90.00
#
_symmetry.space_group_name_H-M   'P 1'
#
loop_
_entity.id
_entity.type
_entity.pdbx_description
1 polymer ?
#
loop_
_entity_poly.entity_id
_entity_poly.type
_entity_poly.pdbx_seq_one_letter_code
_entity_poly.pdbx_strand_id
1 'polypeptide(L)'
;MEKFIMIIIITLLVSSCSFQQKKEFIWINPSGNIASEDEIKNVKCECEYDKKIKYASKLIGISISAGRYQSNYGSTQPDAYVKEAAKIIQDANNCVREKGFTSREKTKP
;
A
#
# COMPACT_ATOMS: atom_id res chain seq x y z
N MET A 1 36.02 -32.99 -1.96
CA MET A 1 35.86 -31.55 -2.26
C MET A 1 34.67 -31.27 -3.18
N GLU A 2 34.48 -32.03 -4.26
CA GLU A 2 33.39 -31.81 -5.24
C GLU A 2 31.97 -31.80 -4.64
N LYS A 3 31.70 -32.67 -3.65
CA LYS A 3 30.39 -32.71 -2.97
C LYS A 3 30.06 -31.45 -2.15
N PHE A 4 31.08 -30.77 -1.60
CA PHE A 4 30.87 -29.53 -0.84
C PHE A 4 30.59 -28.34 -1.76
N ILE A 5 31.17 -28.33 -2.96
CA ILE A 5 30.95 -27.28 -3.97
C ILE A 5 29.51 -27.33 -4.48
N MET A 6 28.96 -28.52 -4.75
CA MET A 6 27.54 -28.65 -5.15
C MET A 6 26.57 -28.14 -4.09
N ILE A 7 26.84 -28.40 -2.80
CA ILE A 7 25.94 -27.96 -1.71
C ILE A 7 25.91 -26.43 -1.62
N ILE A 8 27.05 -25.75 -1.82
CA ILE A 8 27.13 -24.28 -1.82
C ILE A 8 26.39 -23.67 -3.02
N ILE A 9 26.44 -24.31 -4.19
CA ILE A 9 25.74 -23.85 -5.39
C ILE A 9 24.21 -23.99 -5.21
N ILE A 10 23.76 -25.09 -4.61
CA ILE A 10 22.33 -25.34 -4.37
C ILE A 10 21.77 -24.34 -3.34
N THR A 11 22.50 -24.02 -2.27
CA THR A 11 22.05 -23.05 -1.26
C THR A 11 22.01 -21.61 -1.78
N LEU A 12 22.89 -21.23 -2.71
CA LEU A 12 22.86 -19.92 -3.37
C LEU A 12 21.62 -19.74 -4.28
N LEU A 13 21.13 -20.81 -4.91
CA LEU A 13 19.97 -20.73 -5.81
C LEU A 13 18.63 -20.58 -5.08
N VAL A 14 18.49 -21.10 -3.85
CA VAL A 14 17.26 -20.95 -3.04
C VAL A 14 17.11 -19.55 -2.41
N SER A 15 18.14 -18.70 -2.53
CA SER A 15 18.14 -17.31 -2.07
C SER A 15 17.41 -16.35 -3.02
N SER A 16 16.68 -16.88 -4.00
CA SER A 16 15.76 -16.14 -4.88
C SER A 16 14.57 -15.66 -4.06
N CYS A 17 14.81 -14.71 -3.16
CA CYS A 17 13.79 -13.94 -2.46
C CYS A 17 12.81 -13.44 -3.51
N SER A 18 11.58 -13.93 -3.44
CA SER A 18 10.46 -13.54 -4.28
C SER A 18 10.30 -12.02 -4.18
N PHE A 19 10.86 -11.29 -5.15
CA PHE A 19 10.73 -9.85 -5.23
C PHE A 19 9.30 -9.58 -5.70
N GLN A 20 8.34 -9.53 -4.78
CA GLN A 20 7.00 -9.03 -5.07
C GLN A 20 7.15 -7.60 -5.57
N GLN A 21 7.01 -7.43 -6.89
CA GLN A 21 7.10 -6.11 -7.49
C GLN A 21 5.99 -5.24 -6.93
N LYS A 22 6.37 -4.06 -6.43
CA LYS A 22 5.44 -3.08 -5.90
C LYS A 22 4.49 -2.68 -7.02
N LYS A 23 3.18 -2.75 -6.75
CA LYS A 23 2.16 -2.28 -7.69
C LYS A 23 2.40 -0.80 -8.00
N GLU A 24 2.63 -0.48 -9.26
CA GLU A 24 2.77 0.89 -9.74
C GLU A 24 1.38 1.42 -10.13
N PHE A 25 1.11 2.68 -9.79
CA PHE A 25 -0.15 3.35 -10.13
C PHE A 25 0.14 4.53 -11.03
N ILE A 26 -0.68 4.69 -12.07
CA ILE A 26 -0.69 5.90 -12.89
C ILE A 26 -1.92 6.74 -12.52
N TRP A 27 -1.71 8.05 -12.46
CA TRP A 27 -2.75 9.03 -12.18
C TRP A 27 -3.20 9.66 -13.49
N ILE A 28 -4.51 9.85 -13.62
CA ILE A 28 -5.15 10.48 -14.76
C ILE A 28 -5.72 11.81 -14.26
N ASN A 29 -5.39 12.89 -14.95
CA ASN A 29 -5.85 14.23 -14.63
C ASN A 29 -7.29 14.48 -15.14
N PRO A 30 -7.92 15.60 -14.76
CA PRO A 30 -9.30 15.90 -15.17
C PRO A 30 -9.51 15.97 -16.69
N SER A 31 -8.45 16.23 -17.45
CA SER A 31 -8.45 16.26 -18.91
C SER A 31 -8.36 14.86 -19.55
N GLY A 32 -8.27 13.80 -18.75
CA GLY A 32 -8.15 12.41 -19.22
C GLY A 32 -6.73 11.97 -19.60
N ASN A 33 -5.73 12.82 -19.40
CA ASN A 33 -4.33 12.52 -19.68
C ASN A 33 -3.61 11.97 -18.45
N ILE A 34 -2.46 11.31 -18.64
CA ILE A 34 -1.59 10.94 -17.52
C ILE A 34 -1.15 12.23 -16.82
N ALA A 35 -1.44 12.33 -15.52
CA ALA A 35 -1.05 13.47 -14.70
C ALA A 35 0.48 13.54 -14.59
N SER A 36 1.01 14.75 -14.73
CA SER A 36 2.42 15.03 -14.43
C SER A 36 2.72 14.83 -12.94
N GLU A 37 4.00 14.64 -12.61
CA GLU A 37 4.45 14.49 -11.22
C GLU A 37 4.12 15.71 -10.37
N ASP A 38 4.19 16.92 -10.94
CA ASP A 38 3.88 18.16 -10.21
C ASP A 38 2.38 18.32 -9.96
N GLU A 39 1.53 18.01 -10.94
CA GLU A 39 0.08 18.01 -10.77
C GLU A 39 -0.35 17.06 -9.66
N ILE A 40 0.16 15.82 -9.68
CA ILE A 40 -0.21 14.83 -8.66
C ILE A 40 0.38 15.19 -7.28
N LYS A 41 1.58 15.76 -7.23
CA LYS A 41 2.19 16.21 -5.97
C LYS A 41 1.38 17.33 -5.34
N ASN A 42 0.93 18.29 -6.13
CA ASN A 42 0.13 19.41 -5.65
C ASN A 42 -1.23 18.94 -5.10
N VAL A 43 -1.97 18.12 -5.85
CA VAL A 43 -3.27 17.62 -5.38
C VAL A 43 -3.13 16.70 -4.17
N LYS A 44 -2.08 15.88 -4.11
CA LYS A 44 -1.78 15.05 -2.93
C LYS A 44 -1.44 15.90 -1.70
N CYS A 45 -0.70 16.99 -1.88
CA CYS A 45 -0.39 17.93 -0.81
C CYS A 45 -1.67 18.58 -0.29
N GLU A 46 -2.50 19.12 -1.19
CA GLU A 46 -3.77 19.77 -0.84
C GLU A 46 -4.73 18.83 -0.10
N CYS A 47 -4.83 17.58 -0.55
CA CYS A 47 -5.70 16.58 0.08
C CYS A 47 -5.10 15.92 1.33
N GLU A 48 -3.87 16.29 1.71
CA GLU A 48 -3.04 15.57 2.68
C GLU A 48 -2.97 14.05 2.43
N TYR A 49 -2.99 13.65 1.16
CA TYR A 49 -3.20 12.27 0.73
C TYR A 49 -2.17 11.32 1.38
N ASP A 50 -0.88 11.56 1.18
CA ASP A 50 0.16 10.65 1.67
C ASP A 50 0.21 10.61 3.22
N LYS A 51 -0.13 11.72 3.89
CA LYS A 51 -0.24 11.79 5.36
C LYS A 51 -1.41 10.94 5.87
N LYS A 52 -2.59 11.06 5.25
CA LYS A 52 -3.78 10.26 5.57
C LYS A 52 -3.56 8.77 5.31
N ILE A 53 -2.98 8.40 4.17
CA ILE A 53 -2.66 7.00 3.85
C ILE A 53 -1.63 6.41 4.81
N LYS A 54 -0.61 7.18 5.19
CA LYS A 54 0.39 6.74 6.19
C LYS A 54 -0.26 6.51 7.55
N TYR A 55 -1.14 7.40 7.98
CA TYR A 55 -1.84 7.26 9.25
C TYR A 55 -2.82 6.07 9.25
N ALA A 56 -3.62 5.90 8.19
CA ALA A 56 -4.48 4.73 8.02
C ALA A 56 -3.68 3.41 8.05
N SER A 57 -2.51 3.39 7.38
CA SER A 57 -1.60 2.23 7.41
C SER A 57 -1.09 1.92 8.82
N LYS A 58 -0.85 2.94 9.65
CA LYS A 58 -0.49 2.77 11.07
C LYS A 58 -1.64 2.14 11.86
N LEU A 59 -2.88 2.61 11.65
CA LEU A 59 -4.08 2.06 12.32
C LEU A 59 -4.29 0.58 11.95
N ILE A 60 -4.14 0.23 10.67
CA ILE A 60 -4.18 -1.17 10.22
C ILE A 60 -3.08 -2.00 10.88
N GLY A 61 -1.85 -1.46 10.97
CA GLY A 61 -0.75 -2.13 11.67
C GLY A 61 -1.05 -2.40 13.15
N ILE A 62 -1.68 -1.43 13.83
CA ILE A 62 -2.14 -1.58 15.23
C ILE A 62 -3.21 -2.67 15.31
N SER A 63 -4.20 -2.67 14.41
CA SER A 63 -5.25 -3.69 14.37
C SER A 63 -4.67 -5.10 14.21
N ILE A 64 -3.71 -5.28 13.29
CA ILE A 64 -3.07 -6.57 13.06
C ILE A 64 -2.30 -7.01 14.30
N SER A 65 -1.58 -6.08 14.96
CA SER A 65 -0.86 -6.38 16.20
C SER A 65 -1.82 -6.77 17.33
N ALA A 66 -2.86 -5.97 17.57
CA ALA A 66 -3.85 -6.22 18.62
C ALA A 66 -4.62 -7.54 18.40
N GLY A 67 -4.99 -7.83 17.14
CA GLY A 67 -5.65 -9.09 16.77
C GLY A 67 -4.75 -10.32 16.94
N ARG A 68 -3.42 -10.18 16.83
CA ARG A 68 -2.47 -11.29 17.10
C ARG A 68 -2.33 -11.64 18.59
N TYR A 69 -2.60 -10.70 19.50
CA TYR A 69 -2.52 -10.95 20.95
C TYR A 69 -3.88 -11.32 21.58
N GLN A 70 -5.00 -11.04 20.91
CA GLN A 70 -6.36 -11.34 21.39
C GLN A 70 -6.96 -12.53 20.62
N SER A 71 -6.42 -13.73 20.82
CA SER A 71 -6.78 -14.91 20.02
C SER A 71 -7.81 -15.86 20.65
N ASN A 72 -8.61 -15.47 21.65
CA ASN A 72 -9.59 -16.42 22.23
C ASN A 72 -11.03 -15.93 22.42
N TYR A 73 -11.34 -14.63 22.35
CA TYR A 73 -12.73 -14.14 22.38
C TYR A 73 -12.79 -12.85 21.55
N GLY A 74 -13.60 -12.87 20.48
CA GLY A 74 -13.63 -11.84 19.44
C GLY A 74 -13.63 -10.42 20.01
N SER A 75 -12.58 -9.67 19.74
CA SER A 75 -12.47 -8.30 20.21
C SER A 75 -13.03 -7.32 19.18
N THR A 76 -13.81 -6.37 19.67
CA THR A 76 -14.42 -5.28 18.90
C THR A 76 -13.44 -4.13 18.58
N GLN A 77 -12.23 -4.16 19.15
CA GLN A 77 -11.22 -3.10 18.98
C GLN A 77 -10.42 -3.15 17.66
N PRO A 78 -9.97 -4.32 17.16
CA PRO A 78 -9.38 -4.44 15.82
C PRO A 78 -10.30 -3.85 14.74
N ASP A 79 -11.61 -4.11 14.86
CA ASP A 79 -12.62 -3.61 13.92
C ASP A 79 -12.73 -2.08 13.92
N ALA A 80 -12.57 -1.43 15.08
CA ALA A 80 -12.63 0.03 15.18
C ALA A 80 -11.48 0.70 14.42
N TYR A 81 -10.25 0.19 14.58
CA TYR A 81 -9.07 0.71 13.87
C TYR A 81 -9.15 0.47 12.36
N VAL A 82 -9.66 -0.69 11.93
CA VAL A 82 -9.87 -0.98 10.51
C VAL A 82 -10.93 -0.05 9.92
N LYS A 83 -12.04 0.18 10.63
CA LYS A 83 -13.11 1.08 10.18
C LYS A 83 -12.62 2.53 10.07
N GLU A 84 -11.85 2.99 11.05
CA GLU A 84 -11.25 4.32 11.02
C GLU A 84 -10.25 4.46 9.87
N ALA A 85 -9.36 3.47 9.69
CA ALA A 85 -8.43 3.46 8.56
C ALA A 85 -9.15 3.50 7.21
N ALA A 86 -10.21 2.72 7.05
CA ALA A 86 -11.02 2.68 5.83
C ALA A 86 -11.66 4.05 5.54
N LYS A 87 -12.20 4.73 6.57
CA LYS A 87 -12.75 6.07 6.43
C LYS A 87 -11.68 7.07 5.98
N ILE A 88 -10.50 7.05 6.59
CA ILE A 88 -9.41 7.97 6.26
C ILE A 88 -8.90 7.76 4.83
N ILE A 89 -8.79 6.50 4.40
CA ILE A 89 -8.44 6.16 3.00
C ILE A 89 -9.51 6.66 2.04
N GLN A 90 -10.79 6.45 2.37
CA GLN A 90 -11.91 6.92 1.57
C GLN A 90 -11.93 8.44 1.45
N ASP A 91 -11.73 9.16 2.56
CA ASP A 91 -11.69 10.63 2.59
C ASP A 91 -10.52 11.18 1.76
N ALA A 92 -9.34 10.53 1.85
CA ALA A 92 -8.18 10.91 1.03
C ALA A 92 -8.46 10.71 -0.48
N ASN A 93 -9.03 9.57 -0.85
CA ASN A 93 -9.38 9.26 -2.24
C ASN A 93 -10.50 10.16 -2.77
N ASN A 94 -11.51 10.45 -1.96
CA ASN A 94 -12.61 11.33 -2.33
C ASN A 94 -12.10 12.73 -2.64
N CYS A 95 -11.23 13.30 -1.80
CA CYS A 95 -10.66 14.62 -2.06
C CYS A 95 -9.94 14.67 -3.41
N VAL A 96 -9.08 13.69 -3.70
CA VAL A 96 -8.36 13.65 -4.99
C VAL A 96 -9.31 13.46 -6.17
N ARG A 97 -10.37 12.67 -5.99
CA ARG A 97 -11.42 12.45 -7.00
C ARG A 97 -12.29 13.68 -7.25
N GLU A 98 -12.62 14.44 -6.21
CA GLU A 98 -13.36 15.71 -6.30
C GLU A 98 -12.56 16.77 -7.05
N LYS A 99 -11.23 16.69 -6.99
CA LYS A 99 -10.30 17.47 -7.82
C LYS A 99 -10.19 16.97 -9.25
N GLY A 100 -10.94 15.92 -9.62
CA GLY A 100 -11.01 15.33 -10.95
C GLY A 100 -9.88 14.36 -11.29
N PHE A 101 -9.04 13.98 -10.33
CA PHE A 101 -7.97 13.02 -10.54
C PHE A 101 -8.44 11.59 -10.25
N THR A 102 -8.03 10.64 -11.08
CA THR A 102 -8.28 9.21 -10.87
C THR A 102 -6.98 8.42 -10.93
N SER A 103 -6.93 7.23 -10.33
CA SER A 103 -5.78 6.34 -10.43
C SER A 103 -6.18 4.98 -10.98
N ARG A 104 -5.24 4.33 -11.66
CA ARG A 104 -5.35 2.93 -12.07
C ARG A 104 -4.01 2.22 -11.88
N GLU A 105 -4.08 0.92 -11.63
CA GLU A 105 -2.88 0.07 -11.61
C GLU A 105 -2.25 0.11 -13.01
N LYS A 106 -0.93 0.28 -13.07
CA LYS A 106 -0.18 0.26 -14.31
C LYS A 106 -0.17 -1.19 -14.81
N THR A 107 -1.02 -1.50 -15.78
CA THR A 107 -0.98 -2.78 -16.47
C THR A 107 0.38 -2.90 -17.15
N LYS A 108 1.13 -3.96 -16.83
CA LYS A 108 2.32 -4.29 -17.61
C LYS A 108 1.88 -4.70 -19.03
N PRO A 109 2.69 -4.39 -20.06
CA PRO A 109 2.55 -5.01 -21.37
C PRO A 109 2.78 -6.53 -21.29
#